data_AF-A0A9X3K3C3-F1
#
_entry.id   AF-A0A9X3K3C3-F1
#
_cell.length_a   1.000
_cell.length_b   1.000
_cell.length_c   1.000
_cell.angle_alpha   90.00
_cell.angle_beta   90.00
_cell.angle_gamma   90.00
#
_symmetry.space_group_name_H-M   'P 1'
#
loop_
_entity.id
_entity.type
_entity.pdbx_description
1 polymer ?
#
loop_
_entity_poly.entity_id
_entity_poly.type
_entity_poly.pdbx_seq_one_letter_code
_entity_poly.pdbx_strand_id
1 'polypeptide(L)'
;MINGVSIKSGVLGDPKANELDQLKAAAKQFEAIFTRQMLKSTREAKLADDDLFGSDATDQFREMQDSNLADQLSGKGAMGIADLLVRQFQSRVAQPAAPAAGAPATSEGTGG
;
A
#
# COMPACT_ATOMS: atom_id res chain seq x y z
N MET A 1 -9.47 -12.08 51.51
CA MET A 1 -8.19 -11.38 51.31
C MET A 1 -7.45 -12.04 50.15
N ILE A 2 -7.36 -11.32 49.01
CA ILE A 2 -6.31 -11.21 47.95
C ILE A 2 -5.39 -12.45 47.70
N ASN A 3 -5.22 -12.99 46.48
CA ASN A 3 -4.62 -12.40 45.26
C ASN A 3 -5.05 -13.24 44.04
N GLY A 4 -5.57 -12.68 42.93
CA GLY A 4 -4.83 -11.77 42.05
C GLY A 4 -4.14 -12.58 40.94
N VAL A 5 -4.92 -13.23 40.05
CA VAL A 5 -4.39 -13.84 38.82
C VAL A 5 -3.81 -12.72 37.96
N SER A 6 -2.49 -12.59 38.00
CA SER A 6 -1.74 -11.71 37.13
C SER A 6 -1.68 -12.34 35.75
N ILE A 7 -2.68 -12.05 34.93
CA ILE A 7 -2.65 -12.30 33.49
C ILE A 7 -1.54 -11.42 32.92
N LYS A 8 -0.46 -12.05 32.49
CA LYS A 8 0.63 -11.40 31.77
C LYS A 8 0.04 -10.81 30.48
N SER A 9 -0.24 -9.51 30.48
CA SER A 9 -0.31 -8.67 29.28
C SER A 9 1.08 -8.63 28.64
N GLY A 10 1.50 -9.74 28.05
CA GLY A 10 2.71 -9.86 27.28
C GLY A 10 2.33 -10.26 25.86
N VAL A 11 2.68 -9.40 24.90
CA VAL A 11 2.55 -9.60 23.44
C VAL A 11 1.18 -9.27 22.84
N LEU A 12 0.66 -8.08 23.10
CA LEU A 12 -0.19 -7.37 22.13
C LEU A 12 0.66 -6.22 21.61
N GLY A 13 1.34 -6.42 20.48
CA GLY A 13 2.12 -5.36 19.85
C GLY A 13 1.23 -4.15 19.55
N ASP A 14 1.80 -2.94 19.59
CA ASP A 14 1.05 -1.70 19.40
C ASP A 14 0.24 -1.77 18.10
N PRO A 15 -1.11 -1.68 18.14
CA PRO A 15 -1.96 -1.79 16.94
C PRO A 15 -1.60 -0.73 15.89
N LYS A 16 -1.14 0.44 16.34
CA LYS A 16 -0.62 1.51 15.48
C LYS A 16 0.65 1.13 14.73
N ALA A 17 1.54 0.34 15.33
CA ALA A 17 2.74 -0.14 14.67
C ALA A 17 2.39 -1.09 13.51
N ASN A 18 1.37 -1.94 13.72
CA ASN A 18 0.87 -2.84 12.69
C ASN A 18 0.21 -2.08 11.51
N GLU A 19 -0.60 -1.05 11.79
CA GLU A 19 -1.22 -0.25 10.72
C GLU A 19 -0.19 0.57 9.92
N LEU A 20 0.86 1.08 10.56
CA LEU A 20 1.93 1.82 9.90
C LEU A 20 2.76 0.89 8.99
N ASP A 21 3.00 -0.35 9.41
CA ASP A 21 3.68 -1.34 8.58
C ASP A 21 2.81 -1.81 7.40
N GLN A 22 1.50 -1.93 7.58
CA GLN A 22 0.56 -2.16 6.48
C GLN A 22 0.54 -1.00 5.48
N LEU A 23 0.57 0.25 5.95
CA LEU A 23 0.67 1.43 5.09
C LEU A 23 1.95 1.42 4.26
N LYS A 24 3.10 1.09 4.87
CA LYS A 24 4.38 0.95 4.15
C LYS A 24 4.31 -0.14 3.08
N ALA A 25 3.72 -1.30 3.41
CA ALA A 25 3.58 -2.40 2.46
C ALA A 25 2.71 -2.01 1.25
N ALA A 26 1.56 -1.40 1.51
CA ALA A 26 0.66 -0.92 0.45
C ALA A 26 1.30 0.18 -0.41
N ALA A 27 2.01 1.13 0.20
CA ALA A 27 2.71 2.20 -0.51
C ALA A 27 3.79 1.66 -1.45
N LYS A 28 4.56 0.65 -1.01
CA LYS A 28 5.55 -0.05 -1.86
C LYS A 28 4.90 -0.78 -3.03
N GLN A 29 3.79 -1.47 -2.79
CA GLN A 29 3.05 -2.16 -3.86
C GLN A 29 2.50 -1.17 -4.89
N PHE A 30 1.96 -0.03 -4.43
CA PHE A 30 1.50 1.03 -5.31
C PHE A 30 2.62 1.59 -6.18
N GLU A 31 3.78 1.91 -5.59
CA GLU A 31 4.94 2.40 -6.34
C GLU A 31 5.42 1.38 -7.39
N ALA A 32 5.39 0.09 -7.08
CA ALA A 32 5.74 -0.97 -8.02
C ALA A 32 4.78 -1.01 -9.23
N ILE A 33 3.47 -0.93 -8.99
CA ILE A 33 2.45 -0.90 -10.07
C ILE A 33 2.62 0.35 -10.94
N PHE A 34 2.76 1.51 -10.30
CA PHE A 34 2.95 2.77 -11.02
C PHE A 34 4.21 2.76 -11.88
N THR A 35 5.32 2.27 -11.33
CA THR A 35 6.59 2.14 -12.05
C THR A 35 6.46 1.20 -13.24
N ARG A 36 5.81 0.05 -13.08
CA ARG A 36 5.52 -0.88 -14.19
C ARG A 36 4.70 -0.21 -15.29
N GLN A 37 3.68 0.57 -14.92
CA GLN A 37 2.85 1.27 -15.88
C GLN A 37 3.59 2.40 -16.62
N MET A 38 4.49 3.12 -15.93
CA MET A 38 5.35 4.15 -16.53
C MET A 38 6.39 3.55 -17.50
N LEU A 39 6.99 2.42 -17.12
CA LEU A 39 7.94 1.70 -17.99
C LEU A 39 7.22 1.16 -19.23
N LYS A 40 6.01 0.62 -19.07
CA LYS A 40 5.16 0.17 -20.17
C LYS A 40 4.84 1.31 -21.13
N SER A 41 4.38 2.46 -20.62
CA SER A 41 4.02 3.61 -21.48
C SER A 41 5.22 4.19 -22.22
N THR A 42 6.40 4.23 -21.58
CA THR A 42 7.64 4.68 -22.23
C THR A 42 8.04 3.75 -23.38
N ARG A 43 7.84 2.44 -23.20
CA ARG A 43 8.11 1.45 -24.24
C ARG A 43 7.11 1.51 -25.38
N GLU A 44 5.82 1.61 -25.08
CA GLU A 44 4.78 1.79 -26.10
C GLU A 44 5.07 3.04 -26.95
N ALA A 45 5.51 4.14 -26.32
CA ALA A 45 5.96 5.33 -27.04
C ALA A 45 7.20 5.07 -27.92
N LYS A 46 8.20 4.32 -27.44
CA LYS A 46 9.40 3.97 -28.22
C LYS A 46 9.09 3.04 -29.40
N LEU A 47 8.19 2.07 -29.23
CA LEU A 47 7.80 1.11 -30.27
C LEU A 47 6.96 1.77 -31.36
N ALA A 48 6.19 2.81 -31.03
CA ALA A 48 5.50 3.62 -32.02
C ALA A 48 6.46 4.32 -33.01
N ASP A 49 7.70 4.58 -32.60
CA ASP A 49 8.74 5.20 -33.43
C ASP A 49 9.68 4.19 -34.14
N ASP A 50 9.83 2.96 -33.62
CA ASP A 50 11.00 2.11 -33.93
C ASP A 50 10.69 0.73 -34.52
N ASP A 51 9.43 0.24 -34.59
CA ASP A 51 9.23 -1.12 -35.12
C ASP A 51 7.89 -1.46 -35.80
N LEU A 52 7.94 -1.53 -37.13
CA LEU A 52 7.04 -2.32 -38.00
C LEU A 52 7.70 -3.67 -38.41
N PHE A 53 8.85 -4.03 -37.85
CA PHE A 53 9.71 -5.12 -38.33
C PHE A 53 10.20 -6.11 -37.24
N GLY A 54 9.72 -5.99 -36.00
CA GLY A 54 10.07 -6.85 -34.89
C GLY A 54 9.37 -8.20 -34.96
N SER A 55 10.13 -9.30 -34.94
CA SER A 55 9.57 -10.66 -34.87
C SER A 55 9.11 -11.00 -33.45
N ASP A 56 7.97 -11.70 -33.30
CA ASP A 56 7.38 -12.16 -32.02
C ASP A 56 8.39 -12.79 -31.02
N ALA A 57 9.42 -13.48 -31.53
CA ALA A 57 10.46 -14.10 -30.70
C ALA A 57 11.35 -13.07 -29.96
N THR A 58 11.61 -11.92 -30.58
CA THR A 58 12.39 -10.83 -29.99
C THR A 58 11.61 -10.15 -28.87
N ASP A 59 10.29 -10.03 -29.04
CA ASP A 59 9.41 -9.42 -28.05
C ASP A 59 9.28 -10.29 -26.80
N GLN A 60 9.14 -11.60 -26.95
CA GLN A 60 9.16 -12.51 -25.79
C GLN A 60 10.49 -12.47 -25.02
N PHE A 61 11.63 -12.38 -25.71
CA PHE A 61 12.93 -12.26 -25.03
C PHE A 61 13.05 -10.94 -24.27
N ARG A 62 12.63 -9.83 -24.89
CA ARG A 62 12.59 -8.51 -24.26
C ARG A 62 11.68 -8.50 -23.03
N GLU A 63 10.50 -9.13 -23.11
CA GLU A 63 9.55 -9.18 -22.00
C GLU A 63 10.11 -9.96 -20.79
N MET A 64 10.81 -11.08 -21.02
CA MET A 64 11.52 -11.78 -19.94
C MET A 64 12.66 -10.95 -19.34
N GLN A 65 13.41 -10.22 -20.17
CA GLN A 65 14.48 -9.34 -19.71
C GLN A 65 13.93 -8.19 -18.84
N ASP A 66 12.82 -7.59 -19.29
CA ASP A 66 12.15 -6.51 -18.58
C ASP A 66 11.54 -6.99 -17.28
N SER A 67 10.97 -8.18 -17.24
CA SER A 67 10.41 -8.76 -16.02
C SER A 67 11.48 -8.86 -14.92
N ASN A 68 12.67 -9.38 -15.26
CA ASN A 68 13.81 -9.44 -14.34
C ASN A 68 14.31 -8.05 -13.93
N LEU A 69 14.39 -7.11 -14.86
CA LEU A 69 14.84 -5.74 -14.58
C LEU A 69 13.83 -5.00 -13.69
N ALA A 70 12.53 -5.16 -13.94
CA ALA A 70 11.46 -4.54 -13.18
C ALA A 70 11.45 -5.05 -11.73
N ASP A 71 11.67 -6.34 -11.51
CA ASP A 71 11.75 -6.91 -10.15
C ASP A 71 12.96 -6.37 -9.39
N GLN A 72 14.12 -6.22 -10.05
CA GLN A 72 15.32 -5.64 -9.45
C GLN A 72 15.17 -4.14 -9.11
N LEU A 73 14.49 -3.37 -9.96
CA LEU A 73 14.27 -1.93 -9.75
C LEU A 73 13.19 -1.67 -8.69
N SER A 74 12.12 -2.46 -8.70
CA SER A 74 11.03 -2.43 -7.71
C SER A 74 11.55 -2.64 -6.28
N GLY A 75 12.43 -3.63 -6.09
CA GLY A 75 13.00 -3.91 -4.77
C GLY A 75 13.86 -2.78 -4.18
N LYS A 76 14.32 -1.84 -5.01
CA LYS A 76 15.24 -0.75 -4.60
C LYS A 76 14.56 0.56 -4.22
N GLY A 77 13.25 0.72 -4.40
CA GLY A 77 12.53 1.96 -4.04
C GLY A 77 12.96 3.17 -4.90
N ALA A 78 13.07 2.98 -6.22
CA ALA A 78 13.78 3.89 -7.12
C ALA A 78 13.16 5.29 -7.28
N MET A 79 11.88 5.52 -6.94
CA MET A 79 11.22 6.82 -7.15
C MET A 79 10.88 7.57 -5.85
N GLY A 80 10.90 6.92 -4.68
CA GLY A 80 10.55 7.54 -3.40
C GLY A 80 9.08 7.91 -3.24
N ILE A 81 8.19 7.44 -4.13
CA ILE A 81 6.75 7.71 -4.07
C ILE A 81 6.14 6.97 -2.87
N ALA A 82 6.60 5.76 -2.58
CA ALA A 82 6.16 5.01 -1.41
C ALA A 82 6.42 5.79 -0.11
N ASP A 83 7.59 6.41 0.00
CA ASP A 83 7.96 7.21 1.18
C ASP A 83 7.12 8.49 1.28
N LEU A 84 6.81 9.15 0.15
CA LEU A 84 5.91 10.30 0.14
C LEU A 84 4.50 9.93 0.59
N LEU A 85 3.97 8.79 0.13
CA LEU A 85 2.67 8.27 0.55
C LEU A 85 2.66 7.97 2.05
N VAL A 86 3.68 7.28 2.56
CA VAL A 86 3.80 7.02 4.00
C VAL A 86 3.86 8.34 4.76
N ARG A 87 4.65 9.32 4.31
CA ARG A 87 4.78 10.62 4.98
C ARG A 87 3.47 11.41 5.01
N GLN A 88 2.66 11.29 3.95
CA GLN A 88 1.36 11.96 3.84
C GLN A 88 0.27 11.27 4.67
N PHE A 89 0.28 9.94 4.73
CA PHE A 89 -0.81 9.15 5.33
C PHE A 89 -0.51 8.67 6.76
N GLN A 90 0.75 8.64 7.20
CA GLN A 90 1.14 8.20 8.55
C GLN A 90 0.39 8.97 9.65
N SER A 91 0.19 10.27 9.47
CA SER A 91 -0.50 11.13 10.45
C SER A 91 -2.01 10.86 10.53
N ARG A 92 -2.59 10.30 9.45
CA ARG A 92 -4.00 9.94 9.35
C ARG A 92 -4.26 8.55 9.92
N VAL A 93 -3.30 7.62 9.76
CA VAL A 93 -3.31 6.30 10.42
C VAL A 93 -3.00 6.42 11.92
N ALA A 94 -2.20 7.43 12.32
CA ALA A 94 -1.92 7.71 13.73
C ALA A 94 -3.09 8.37 14.49
N GLN A 95 -4.09 8.91 13.79
CA GLN A 95 -5.24 9.54 14.40
C GLN A 95 -6.30 8.47 14.72
N PRO A 96 -6.75 8.35 15.97
CA PRO A 96 -7.86 7.46 16.28
C PRO A 96 -9.07 7.90 15.46
N ALA A 97 -9.72 6.95 14.79
CA ALA A 97 -11.00 7.18 14.15
C ALA A 97 -11.92 7.86 15.17
N ALA A 98 -12.28 9.11 14.91
CA ALA A 98 -13.18 9.84 15.78
C ALA A 98 -14.48 9.01 15.91
N PRO A 99 -14.99 8.77 17.13
CA PRO A 99 -16.27 8.09 17.27
C PRO A 99 -17.30 8.91 16.50
N ALA A 100 -18.06 8.25 15.63
CA ALA A 100 -19.17 8.84 14.91
C ALA A 100 -20.14 9.45 15.93
N ALA A 101 -20.01 10.75 16.17
CA ALA A 101 -20.91 11.51 17.00
C ALA A 101 -22.21 11.71 16.22
N GLY A 102 -23.27 11.01 16.64
CA GLY A 102 -24.62 11.30 16.15
C GLY A 102 -25.55 10.10 16.08
N ALA A 103 -25.77 9.40 17.20
CA ALA A 103 -27.07 8.75 17.42
C ALA A 103 -27.84 9.64 18.41
N PRO A 104 -28.91 10.35 18.00
CA PRO A 104 -29.71 11.13 18.92
C PRO A 104 -30.35 10.20 19.94
N ALA A 105 -30.25 10.61 21.20
CA ALA A 105 -30.82 9.95 22.34
C ALA A 105 -32.33 9.74 22.17
N THR A 106 -32.74 8.55 22.57
CA THR A 106 -34.11 8.09 22.79
C THR A 106 -34.99 9.14 23.48
N SER A 107 -36.08 9.54 22.82
CA SER A 107 -37.26 10.08 23.49
C SER A 107 -38.53 9.61 22.76
N GLU A 108 -38.96 8.39 23.02
CA GLU A 108 -40.37 8.03 22.84
C GLU A 108 -40.85 7.41 24.15
N GLY A 109 -41.64 8.20 24.86
CA GLY A 109 -42.32 7.82 26.08
C GLY A 109 -43.45 6.83 25.80
N THR A 110 -43.45 5.78 26.62
CA THR A 110 -44.59 5.35 27.45
C THR A 110 -45.96 5.28 26.80
N GLY A 111 -46.43 4.05 26.57
CA GLY A 111 -47.86 3.75 26.44
C GLY A 111 -48.60 3.87 27.77
N GLY A 112 -49.90 4.15 27.68
CA GLY A 112 -50.84 4.26 28.79
C GLY A 112 -51.95 5.24 28.49
#